data_AF-K9RW82-F1
#
_entry.id   AF-K9RW82-F1
#
_cell.length_a   1.000
_cell.length_b   1.000
_cell.length_c   1.000
_cell.angle_alpha   90.00
_cell.angle_beta   90.00
_cell.angle_gamma   90.00
#
_symmetry.space_group_name_H-M   'P 1'
#
loop_
_entity.id
_entity.type
_entity.pdbx_description
1 polymer ?
#
loop_
_entity_poly.entity_id
_entity_poly.type
_entity_poly.pdbx_seq_one_letter_code
_entity_poly.pdbx_strand_id
1 'polypeptide(L)'
;MKLQDILNDNLVLTLEQLQEDTELLKQIETRLSELNLIDVSTVNGVWKTATETALSSFCDSAFLNNMTTKLFGRTFAKKLLEISAPLSIPQPIASINLNLSGSVGRGGDNINRDVAAVKNRLCDLGFSWIGRNGTMDEETIRTIELFQAIIDGKVNVLGVDGRIDVNGKTKKYLESAKAPRWQEMPRGSSREGFINFDNMQGDTHDFGTSWMVEVIQESARIYTTSHRNSNPNSALIVTNNLSVARGGDTPIHATHETGLSCDILLPKKNGTFGGITFRSIEYDQAAMEAMLRAIRKQNKYRINRIFFNDFSLVAKGLCQNLNDGGVHDNHAHIDILPPQF
;
A
#
# COMPACT_ATOMS: atom_id res chain seq x y z
N MET A 1 3.30 -35.27 -3.00
CA MET A 1 3.15 -35.18 -1.53
C MET A 1 1.80 -34.58 -1.19
N LYS A 2 1.23 -34.79 0.01
CA LYS A 2 0.02 -34.04 0.44
C LYS A 2 0.41 -32.75 1.16
N LEU A 3 -0.38 -31.69 0.99
CA LEU A 3 -0.17 -30.41 1.68
C LEU A 3 -0.16 -30.59 3.22
N GLN A 4 -0.98 -31.52 3.72
CA GLN A 4 -1.04 -31.86 5.14
C GLN A 4 0.27 -32.50 5.66
N ASP A 5 1.05 -33.17 4.80
CA ASP A 5 2.30 -33.84 5.20
C ASP A 5 3.36 -32.79 5.59
N ILE A 6 3.38 -31.62 4.94
CA ILE A 6 4.25 -30.49 5.32
C ILE A 6 3.99 -30.05 6.77
N LEU A 7 2.73 -30.07 7.19
CA LEU A 7 2.32 -29.70 8.54
C LEU A 7 2.61 -30.81 9.56
N ASN A 8 2.26 -32.06 9.22
CA ASN A 8 2.37 -33.21 10.12
C ASN A 8 3.83 -33.63 10.36
N ASP A 9 4.63 -33.66 9.30
CA ASP A 9 5.99 -34.17 9.32
C ASP A 9 7.04 -33.04 9.41
N ASN A 10 6.58 -31.79 9.58
CA ASN A 10 7.42 -30.60 9.73
C ASN A 10 8.43 -30.43 8.58
N LEU A 11 8.00 -30.74 7.36
CA LEU A 11 8.84 -30.64 6.16
C LEU A 11 9.08 -29.17 5.79
N VAL A 12 10.20 -28.92 5.13
CA VAL A 12 10.51 -27.63 4.50
C VAL A 12 10.91 -27.91 3.06
N LEU A 13 10.10 -27.42 2.13
CA LEU A 13 10.31 -27.57 0.69
C LEU A 13 10.94 -26.29 0.12
N THR A 14 11.85 -26.43 -0.85
CA THR A 14 12.27 -25.30 -1.67
C THR A 14 11.20 -24.94 -2.71
N LEU A 15 11.27 -23.74 -3.29
CA LEU A 15 10.41 -23.37 -4.41
C LEU A 15 10.54 -24.35 -5.58
N GLU A 16 11.75 -24.82 -5.88
CA GLU A 16 12.02 -25.79 -6.95
C GLU A 16 11.33 -27.13 -6.67
N GLN A 17 11.43 -27.65 -5.43
CA GLN A 17 10.73 -28.87 -5.03
C GLN A 17 9.21 -28.71 -5.10
N LEU A 18 8.70 -27.53 -4.75
CA LEU A 18 7.27 -27.22 -4.87
C LEU A 18 6.81 -27.16 -6.34
N GLN A 19 7.65 -26.65 -7.23
CA GLN A 19 7.38 -26.55 -8.67
C GLN A 19 7.37 -27.93 -9.37
N GLU A 20 8.17 -28.86 -8.87
CA GLU A 20 8.30 -30.22 -9.42
C GLU A 20 7.21 -31.18 -8.93
N ASP A 21 6.63 -30.96 -7.73
CA ASP A 21 5.57 -31.81 -7.18
C ASP A 21 4.18 -31.39 -7.69
N THR A 22 3.81 -31.88 -8.88
CA THR A 22 2.53 -31.62 -9.56
C THR A 22 1.31 -31.82 -8.66
N GLU A 23 1.30 -32.88 -7.84
CA GLU A 23 0.14 -33.23 -7.03
C GLU A 23 0.01 -32.32 -5.80
N LEU A 24 1.14 -31.95 -5.19
CA LEU A 24 1.17 -30.94 -4.12
C LEU A 24 0.78 -29.56 -4.66
N LEU A 25 1.31 -29.18 -5.82
CA LEU A 25 1.02 -27.89 -6.44
C LEU A 25 -0.47 -27.76 -6.76
N LYS A 26 -1.10 -28.83 -7.28
CA LYS A 26 -2.54 -28.86 -7.52
C LYS A 26 -3.38 -28.68 -6.26
N GLN A 27 -2.95 -29.25 -5.12
CA GLN A 27 -3.61 -29.03 -3.82
C GLN A 27 -3.48 -27.57 -3.37
N ILE A 28 -2.31 -26.96 -3.56
CA ILE A 28 -2.09 -25.55 -3.24
C ILE A 28 -2.95 -24.65 -4.12
N GLU A 29 -2.96 -24.86 -5.45
CA GLU A 29 -3.80 -24.13 -6.39
C GLU A 29 -5.29 -24.26 -6.05
N THR A 30 -5.73 -25.45 -5.64
CA THR A 30 -7.11 -25.66 -5.18
C THR A 30 -7.42 -24.78 -3.96
N ARG A 31 -6.55 -24.78 -2.95
CA ARG A 31 -6.70 -23.91 -1.78
C ARG A 31 -6.68 -22.43 -2.14
N LEU A 32 -5.76 -22.01 -3.02
CA LEU A 32 -5.72 -20.63 -3.51
C LEU A 32 -7.00 -20.26 -4.26
N SER A 33 -7.60 -21.21 -4.99
CA SER A 33 -8.86 -20.97 -5.71
C SER A 33 -10.05 -20.83 -4.77
N GLU A 34 -10.13 -21.66 -3.72
CA GLU A 34 -11.12 -21.52 -2.64
C GLU A 34 -10.98 -20.18 -1.89
N LEU A 35 -9.77 -19.64 -1.86
CA LEU A 35 -9.48 -18.31 -1.33
C LEU A 35 -9.74 -17.18 -2.35
N ASN A 36 -10.29 -17.48 -3.53
CA ASN A 36 -10.49 -16.57 -4.65
C ASN A 36 -9.20 -15.91 -5.19
N LEU A 37 -8.02 -16.50 -4.93
CA LEU A 37 -6.73 -16.00 -5.38
C LEU A 37 -6.34 -16.45 -6.80
N ILE A 38 -6.99 -17.49 -7.32
CA ILE A 38 -6.80 -18.01 -8.67
C ILE A 38 -8.10 -18.64 -9.20
N ASP A 39 -8.33 -18.58 -10.51
CA ASP A 39 -9.51 -19.18 -11.14
C ASP A 39 -9.45 -20.72 -11.10
N VAL A 40 -10.53 -21.38 -10.73
CA VAL A 40 -10.62 -22.85 -10.62
C VAL A 40 -10.26 -23.57 -11.93
N SER A 41 -10.51 -22.94 -13.08
CA SER A 41 -10.15 -23.48 -14.40
C SER A 41 -8.64 -23.55 -14.66
N THR A 42 -7.84 -22.84 -13.87
CA THR A 42 -6.38 -22.82 -14.02
C THR A 42 -5.66 -23.88 -13.19
N VAL A 43 -6.37 -24.50 -12.23
CA VAL A 43 -5.87 -25.53 -11.31
C VAL A 43 -5.51 -26.78 -12.09
N ASN A 44 -4.22 -27.04 -12.26
CA ASN A 44 -3.75 -28.20 -12.99
C ASN A 44 -2.40 -28.76 -12.52
N GLY A 45 -1.84 -28.22 -11.43
CA GLY A 45 -0.57 -28.67 -10.88
C GLY A 45 0.64 -28.31 -11.74
N VAL A 46 0.51 -27.34 -12.65
CA VAL A 46 1.61 -26.86 -13.48
C VAL A 46 1.96 -25.45 -13.04
N TRP A 47 3.23 -25.22 -12.69
CA TRP A 47 3.69 -23.89 -12.29
C TRP A 47 3.52 -22.89 -13.45
N LYS A 48 2.67 -21.88 -13.23
CA LYS A 48 2.40 -20.79 -14.17
C LYS A 48 2.54 -19.45 -13.47
N THR A 49 2.62 -18.39 -14.27
CA THR A 49 2.58 -17.00 -13.78
C THR A 49 1.36 -16.73 -12.89
N ALA A 50 0.20 -17.32 -13.21
CA ALA A 50 -1.01 -17.19 -12.38
C ALA A 50 -0.83 -17.83 -10.99
N THR A 51 -0.26 -19.03 -10.93
CA THR A 51 0.06 -19.74 -9.69
C THR A 51 1.05 -18.95 -8.83
N GLU A 52 2.12 -18.43 -9.43
CA GLU A 52 3.11 -17.59 -8.74
C GLU A 52 2.48 -16.30 -8.18
N THR A 53 1.63 -15.64 -8.97
CA THR A 53 0.93 -14.41 -8.57
C THR A 53 -0.03 -14.67 -7.40
N ALA A 54 -0.80 -15.75 -7.48
CA ALA A 54 -1.75 -16.14 -6.44
C ALA A 54 -1.03 -16.53 -5.14
N LEU A 55 0.09 -17.25 -5.26
CA LEU A 55 0.91 -17.64 -4.12
C LEU A 55 1.58 -16.43 -3.45
N SER A 56 2.06 -15.46 -4.24
CA SER A 56 2.56 -14.19 -3.70
C SER A 56 1.46 -13.44 -2.96
N SER A 57 0.29 -13.28 -3.58
CA SER A 57 -0.86 -12.59 -2.97
C SER A 57 -1.29 -13.26 -1.66
N PHE A 58 -1.29 -14.59 -1.62
CA PHE A 58 -1.53 -15.37 -0.41
C PHE A 58 -0.48 -15.07 0.66
N CYS A 59 0.80 -15.18 0.31
CA CYS A 59 1.89 -14.96 1.25
C CYS A 59 1.85 -13.54 1.84
N ASP A 60 1.63 -12.53 1.00
CA ASP A 60 1.52 -11.14 1.43
C ASP A 60 0.33 -10.96 2.38
N SER A 61 -0.86 -11.46 2.00
CA SER A 61 -2.08 -11.37 2.82
C SER A 61 -1.97 -12.14 4.15
N ALA A 62 -1.15 -13.19 4.17
CA ALA A 62 -0.94 -14.05 5.34
C ALA A 62 0.29 -13.65 6.16
N PHE A 63 0.96 -12.55 5.82
CA PHE A 63 2.20 -12.06 6.46
C PHE A 63 3.32 -13.12 6.46
N LEU A 64 3.57 -13.68 5.29
CA LEU A 64 4.50 -14.77 5.06
C LEU A 64 5.58 -14.34 4.06
N ASN A 65 6.85 -14.67 4.35
CA ASN A 65 7.99 -14.30 3.51
C ASN A 65 8.45 -15.44 2.57
N ASN A 66 7.62 -16.46 2.37
CA ASN A 66 8.00 -17.68 1.61
C ASN A 66 8.43 -17.37 0.18
N MET A 67 7.82 -16.39 -0.48
CA MET A 67 8.22 -15.97 -1.83
C MET A 67 9.58 -15.30 -1.88
N THR A 68 10.05 -14.72 -0.77
CA THR A 68 11.40 -14.18 -0.61
C THR A 68 12.40 -15.27 -0.24
N THR A 69 12.07 -16.08 0.76
CA THR A 69 12.97 -17.13 1.29
C THR A 69 13.08 -18.34 0.37
N LYS A 70 12.11 -18.53 -0.54
CA LYS A 70 11.96 -19.71 -1.40
C LYS A 70 11.83 -21.01 -0.62
N LEU A 71 11.35 -20.93 0.63
CA LEU A 71 11.16 -22.07 1.52
C LEU A 71 9.71 -22.14 1.96
N PHE A 72 9.09 -23.31 1.89
CA PHE A 72 7.69 -23.57 2.19
C PHE A 72 7.60 -24.69 3.23
N GLY A 73 7.35 -24.31 4.48
CA GLY A 73 7.30 -25.24 5.61
C GLY A 73 6.01 -25.15 6.40
N ARG A 74 6.06 -25.70 7.62
CA ARG A 74 4.90 -25.84 8.52
C ARG A 74 4.01 -24.61 8.64
N THR A 75 4.58 -23.41 8.81
CA THR A 75 3.80 -22.17 8.99
C THR A 75 3.00 -21.81 7.74
N PHE A 76 3.57 -22.01 6.56
CA PHE A 76 2.89 -21.80 5.28
C PHE A 76 1.72 -22.79 5.13
N ALA A 77 2.00 -24.08 5.30
CA ALA A 77 0.98 -25.13 5.16
C ALA A 77 -0.17 -24.92 6.15
N LYS A 78 0.16 -24.60 7.41
CA LYS A 78 -0.83 -24.29 8.46
C LYS A 78 -1.74 -23.13 8.05
N LYS A 79 -1.17 -21.99 7.65
CA LYS A 79 -1.96 -20.81 7.24
C LYS A 79 -2.83 -21.11 6.02
N LEU A 80 -2.31 -21.82 5.03
CA LEU A 80 -3.07 -22.12 3.80
C LEU A 80 -4.25 -23.07 4.06
N LEU A 81 -4.11 -23.98 5.03
CA LEU A 81 -5.15 -24.93 5.43
C LEU A 81 -6.18 -24.31 6.39
N GLU A 82 -5.76 -23.46 7.33
CA GLU A 82 -6.63 -22.93 8.38
C GLU A 82 -7.41 -21.68 7.96
N ILE A 83 -6.94 -20.92 6.95
CA ILE A 83 -7.70 -19.77 6.43
C ILE A 83 -8.92 -20.30 5.67
N SER A 84 -10.11 -20.05 6.21
CA SER A 84 -11.40 -20.52 5.69
C SER A 84 -12.24 -19.42 5.04
N ALA A 85 -11.82 -18.15 5.18
CA ALA A 85 -12.45 -17.02 4.53
C ALA A 85 -11.73 -16.69 3.21
N PRO A 86 -12.44 -16.32 2.13
CA PRO A 86 -11.81 -15.85 0.91
C PRO A 86 -10.83 -14.72 1.23
N LEU A 87 -9.55 -14.91 0.90
CA LEU A 87 -8.61 -13.82 0.93
C LEU A 87 -8.98 -12.93 -0.24
N SER A 88 -9.38 -11.72 0.04
CA SER A 88 -9.62 -10.77 -1.03
C SER A 88 -8.27 -10.56 -1.72
N ILE A 89 -8.05 -11.15 -2.91
CA ILE A 89 -7.23 -10.45 -3.92
C ILE A 89 -7.75 -9.01 -3.86
N PRO A 90 -6.90 -7.97 -3.93
CA PRO A 90 -7.40 -6.65 -4.26
C PRO A 90 -8.01 -6.71 -5.67
N GLN A 91 -9.21 -7.25 -5.79
CA GLN A 91 -10.10 -7.13 -6.92
C GLN A 91 -10.21 -5.63 -7.19
N PRO A 92 -10.29 -5.21 -8.45
CA PRO A 92 -10.75 -3.87 -8.77
C PRO A 92 -12.03 -3.65 -7.99
N ILE A 93 -12.04 -2.65 -7.10
CA ILE A 93 -13.20 -2.41 -6.28
C ILE A 93 -14.33 -2.03 -7.23
N ALA A 94 -15.39 -2.84 -7.24
CA ALA A 94 -16.56 -2.51 -8.04
C ALA A 94 -17.21 -1.24 -7.50
N SER A 95 -17.75 -0.43 -8.40
CA SER A 95 -18.70 0.60 -8.00
C SER A 95 -19.92 -0.08 -7.37
N ILE A 96 -20.43 0.49 -6.28
CA ILE A 96 -21.62 -0.02 -5.58
C ILE A 96 -22.67 1.08 -5.46
N ASN A 97 -23.90 0.69 -5.13
CA ASN A 97 -24.91 1.63 -4.70
C ASN A 97 -25.16 1.45 -3.19
N LEU A 98 -24.89 2.49 -2.41
CA LEU A 98 -25.24 2.59 -1.01
C LEU A 98 -26.64 3.20 -0.89
N ASN A 99 -27.65 2.34 -0.71
CA ASN A 99 -29.04 2.76 -0.48
C ASN A 99 -29.22 3.28 0.95
N LEU A 100 -28.68 4.47 1.24
CA LEU A 100 -28.84 5.15 2.53
C LEU A 100 -30.21 5.84 2.58
N SER A 101 -30.99 5.58 3.63
CA SER A 101 -32.26 6.27 3.91
C SER A 101 -32.12 7.53 4.75
N GLY A 102 -30.99 7.67 5.45
CA GLY A 102 -30.63 8.85 6.22
C GLY A 102 -29.12 9.08 6.21
N SER A 103 -28.72 10.20 6.81
CA SER A 103 -27.32 10.58 7.00
C SER A 103 -26.64 9.69 8.05
N VAL A 104 -25.33 9.45 7.86
CA VAL A 104 -24.52 8.55 8.71
C VAL A 104 -23.31 9.31 9.22
N GLY A 105 -22.97 9.18 10.50
CA GLY A 105 -21.82 9.83 11.12
C GLY A 105 -22.22 10.90 12.12
N ARG A 106 -21.32 11.86 12.39
CA ARG A 106 -21.52 12.88 13.42
C ARG A 106 -22.78 13.71 13.16
N GLY A 107 -23.69 13.73 14.14
CA GLY A 107 -24.96 14.45 14.03
C GLY A 107 -25.91 13.95 12.94
N GLY A 108 -25.64 12.79 12.34
CA GLY A 108 -26.51 12.15 11.35
C GLY A 108 -27.66 11.36 11.97
N ASP A 109 -28.57 10.89 11.12
CA ASP A 109 -29.73 10.06 11.51
C ASP A 109 -29.30 8.71 12.10
N ASN A 110 -28.15 8.19 11.64
CA ASN A 110 -27.49 6.99 12.16
C ASN A 110 -28.41 5.76 12.27
N ILE A 111 -29.29 5.60 11.26
CA ILE A 111 -30.14 4.42 11.12
C ILE A 111 -29.23 3.19 11.04
N ASN A 112 -29.48 2.20 11.91
CA ASN A 112 -28.61 1.04 12.10
C ASN A 112 -28.19 0.34 10.78
N ARG A 113 -29.14 0.15 9.86
CA ARG A 113 -28.89 -0.45 8.53
C ARG A 113 -27.94 0.41 7.68
N ASP A 114 -28.11 1.73 7.70
CA ASP A 114 -27.33 2.67 6.90
C ASP A 114 -25.90 2.77 7.45
N VAL A 115 -25.75 2.77 8.79
CA VAL A 115 -24.46 2.65 9.47
C VAL A 115 -23.75 1.35 9.09
N ALA A 116 -24.45 0.22 9.12
CA ALA A 116 -23.88 -1.06 8.73
C ALA A 116 -23.41 -1.07 7.27
N ALA A 117 -24.19 -0.47 6.36
CA ALA A 117 -23.80 -0.36 4.95
C ALA A 117 -22.52 0.48 4.76
N VAL A 118 -22.41 1.62 5.45
CA VAL A 118 -21.21 2.47 5.41
C VAL A 118 -20.00 1.75 6.01
N LYS A 119 -20.14 1.15 7.20
CA LYS A 119 -19.03 0.45 7.86
C LYS A 119 -18.57 -0.77 7.05
N ASN A 120 -19.48 -1.51 6.44
CA ASN A 120 -19.14 -2.61 5.54
C ASN A 120 -18.31 -2.11 4.36
N ARG A 121 -18.73 -1.01 3.74
CA ARG A 121 -17.98 -0.43 2.61
C ARG A 121 -16.60 0.09 3.02
N LEU A 122 -16.50 0.82 4.13
CA LEU A 122 -15.22 1.27 4.66
C LEU A 122 -14.30 0.07 5.00
N CYS A 123 -14.84 -1.01 5.56
CA CYS A 123 -14.08 -2.24 5.77
C CYS A 123 -13.61 -2.86 4.45
N ASP A 124 -14.43 -2.88 3.39
CA ASP A 124 -14.02 -3.35 2.05
C ASP A 124 -12.91 -2.49 1.45
N LEU A 125 -12.84 -1.21 1.85
CA LEU A 125 -11.79 -0.27 1.48
C LEU A 125 -10.56 -0.35 2.40
N GLY A 126 -10.48 -1.32 3.31
CA GLY A 126 -9.31 -1.53 4.18
C GLY A 126 -9.39 -0.83 5.54
N PHE A 127 -10.43 -0.04 5.82
CA PHE A 127 -10.66 0.59 7.13
C PHE A 127 -11.32 -0.39 8.12
N SER A 128 -10.75 -1.59 8.27
CA SER A 128 -11.42 -2.75 8.89
C SER A 128 -11.54 -2.68 10.43
N TRP A 129 -10.78 -1.80 11.09
CA TRP A 129 -10.75 -1.68 12.56
C TRP A 129 -12.07 -1.19 13.16
N ILE A 130 -12.95 -0.58 12.36
CA ILE A 130 -14.27 -0.12 12.83
C ILE A 130 -15.29 -1.27 12.95
N GLY A 131 -14.99 -2.44 12.37
CA GLY A 131 -15.87 -3.61 12.37
C GLY A 131 -17.12 -3.47 11.49
N ARG A 132 -17.85 -4.58 11.31
CA ARG A 132 -19.02 -4.70 10.42
C ARG A 132 -20.31 -4.82 11.24
N ASN A 133 -20.83 -3.70 11.71
CA ASN A 133 -22.04 -3.61 12.54
C ASN A 133 -22.81 -2.31 12.27
N GLY A 134 -24.02 -2.19 12.82
CA GLY A 134 -24.87 -0.99 12.67
C GLY A 134 -24.70 0.06 13.78
N THR A 135 -23.60 0.01 14.54
CA THR A 135 -23.35 0.94 15.66
C THR A 135 -22.47 2.10 15.20
N MET A 136 -22.91 3.32 15.45
CA MET A 136 -22.10 4.53 15.25
C MET A 136 -21.31 4.81 16.53
N ASP A 137 -20.01 4.61 16.47
CA ASP A 137 -19.06 4.87 17.55
C ASP A 137 -18.05 5.95 17.15
N GLU A 138 -17.30 6.48 18.11
CA GLU A 138 -16.30 7.53 17.86
C GLU A 138 -15.23 7.09 16.87
N GLU A 139 -14.86 5.80 16.84
CA GLU A 139 -13.88 5.28 15.90
C GLU A 139 -14.44 5.28 14.46
N THR A 140 -15.73 4.99 14.29
CA THR A 140 -16.43 5.09 13.01
C THR A 140 -16.45 6.54 12.53
N ILE A 141 -16.74 7.50 13.42
CA ILE A 141 -16.73 8.93 13.09
C ILE A 141 -15.32 9.36 12.66
N ARG A 142 -14.28 9.00 13.41
CA ARG A 142 -12.88 9.32 13.07
C ARG A 142 -12.46 8.73 11.73
N THR A 143 -12.89 7.51 11.42
CA THR A 143 -12.63 6.89 10.11
C THR A 143 -13.36 7.62 8.98
N ILE A 144 -14.58 8.11 9.21
CA ILE A 144 -15.29 8.96 8.23
C ILE A 144 -14.53 10.27 8.02
N GLU A 145 -14.05 10.92 9.09
CA GLU A 145 -13.25 12.14 9.03
C GLU A 145 -11.95 11.91 8.24
N LEU A 146 -11.23 10.81 8.51
CA LEU A 146 -10.04 10.41 7.76
C LEU A 146 -10.36 10.22 6.27
N PHE A 147 -11.41 9.45 5.95
CA PHE A 147 -11.82 9.22 4.57
C PHE A 147 -12.20 10.52 3.87
N GLN A 148 -12.91 11.43 4.54
CA GLN A 148 -13.24 12.76 4.03
C GLN A 148 -11.98 13.59 3.75
N ALA A 149 -11.01 13.60 4.67
CA ALA A 149 -9.76 14.32 4.50
C ALA A 149 -8.98 13.82 3.28
N ILE A 150 -8.92 12.49 3.10
CA ILE A 150 -8.30 11.84 1.94
C ILE A 150 -8.94 12.30 0.64
N ILE A 151 -10.27 12.24 0.51
CA ILE A 151 -10.97 12.59 -0.73
C ILE A 151 -11.01 14.10 -0.98
N ASP A 152 -10.78 14.91 0.05
CA ASP A 152 -10.57 16.36 -0.06
C ASP A 152 -9.13 16.74 -0.39
N GLY A 153 -8.19 15.77 -0.40
CA GLY A 153 -6.78 16.00 -0.68
C GLY A 153 -6.06 16.73 0.44
N LYS A 154 -6.57 16.62 1.67
CA LYS A 154 -5.95 17.18 2.86
C LYS A 154 -4.92 16.20 3.39
N VAL A 155 -3.78 16.74 3.79
CA VAL A 155 -2.68 15.97 4.41
C VAL A 155 -2.92 15.72 5.91
N ASN A 156 -3.85 16.46 6.52
CA ASN A 156 -4.28 16.30 7.91
C ASN A 156 -5.81 16.11 8.01
N VAL A 157 -6.25 15.54 9.12
CA VAL A 157 -7.66 15.29 9.44
C VAL A 157 -8.26 16.53 10.13
N LEU A 158 -8.24 17.66 9.42
CA LEU A 158 -8.80 18.93 9.90
C LEU A 158 -9.86 19.51 8.97
N GLY A 159 -10.85 20.19 9.57
CA GLY A 159 -11.92 20.88 8.84
C GLY A 159 -12.83 19.93 8.04
N VAL A 160 -13.00 18.70 8.52
CA VAL A 160 -13.96 17.70 8.04
C VAL A 160 -15.03 17.50 9.13
N ASP A 161 -16.25 17.12 8.76
CA ASP A 161 -17.39 17.11 9.69
C ASP A 161 -17.72 15.73 10.27
N GLY A 162 -17.21 14.65 9.66
CA GLY A 162 -17.50 13.28 10.07
C GLY A 162 -18.91 12.82 9.71
N ARG A 163 -19.62 13.50 8.78
CA ARG A 163 -20.98 13.17 8.35
C ARG A 163 -21.05 12.81 6.86
N ILE A 164 -21.75 11.72 6.55
CA ILE A 164 -22.06 11.25 5.21
C ILE A 164 -23.52 11.56 4.92
N ASP A 165 -23.75 12.51 4.01
CA ASP A 165 -25.09 12.82 3.52
C ASP A 165 -25.49 11.92 2.35
N VAL A 166 -26.80 11.63 2.25
CA VAL A 166 -27.40 10.74 1.23
C VAL A 166 -27.05 11.17 -0.21
N ASN A 167 -26.84 12.46 -0.44
CA ASN A 167 -26.45 13.02 -1.76
C ASN A 167 -25.06 13.67 -1.74
N GLY A 168 -24.29 13.45 -0.68
CA GLY A 168 -23.01 14.11 -0.42
C GLY A 168 -21.83 13.52 -1.19
N LYS A 169 -20.73 14.27 -1.21
CA LYS A 169 -19.46 13.88 -1.85
C LYS A 169 -18.92 12.56 -1.28
N THR A 170 -18.94 12.39 0.03
CA THR A 170 -18.37 11.20 0.70
C THR A 170 -19.04 9.92 0.24
N LYS A 171 -20.36 9.91 0.12
CA LYS A 171 -21.11 8.77 -0.41
C LYS A 171 -20.70 8.45 -1.85
N LYS A 172 -20.60 9.45 -2.73
CA LYS A 172 -20.17 9.25 -4.13
C LYS A 172 -18.79 8.61 -4.23
N TYR A 173 -17.86 9.02 -3.37
CA TYR A 173 -16.54 8.39 -3.30
C TYR A 173 -16.65 6.95 -2.77
N LEU A 174 -17.39 6.71 -1.68
CA LEU A 174 -17.60 5.36 -1.16
C LEU A 174 -18.18 4.42 -2.23
N GLU A 175 -19.10 4.90 -3.05
CA GLU A 175 -19.74 4.15 -4.14
C GLU A 175 -18.81 3.89 -5.34
N SER A 176 -17.69 4.59 -5.44
CA SER A 176 -16.84 4.53 -6.63
C SER A 176 -15.84 3.39 -6.62
N ALA A 177 -15.54 2.87 -7.81
CA ALA A 177 -14.37 2.04 -8.06
C ALA A 177 -13.03 2.78 -7.85
N LYS A 178 -13.03 4.12 -7.86
CA LYS A 178 -11.83 4.95 -7.63
C LYS A 178 -11.63 5.31 -6.15
N ALA A 179 -12.46 4.78 -5.24
CA ALA A 179 -12.32 5.03 -3.81
C ALA A 179 -10.91 4.66 -3.32
N PRO A 180 -10.31 5.44 -2.41
CA PRO A 180 -9.03 5.08 -1.85
C PRO A 180 -9.18 3.82 -0.99
N ARG A 181 -8.30 2.85 -1.19
CA ARG A 181 -8.10 1.79 -0.19
C ARG A 181 -7.07 2.24 0.82
N TRP A 182 -7.26 1.88 2.07
CA TRP A 182 -6.27 1.98 3.13
C TRP A 182 -5.48 0.69 3.23
N GLN A 183 -4.16 0.76 3.08
CA GLN A 183 -3.30 -0.42 3.04
C GLN A 183 -1.88 -0.10 3.49
N GLU A 184 -1.18 -1.11 3.99
CA GLU A 184 0.27 -1.07 4.18
C GLU A 184 0.97 -0.93 2.82
N MET A 185 2.07 -0.19 2.78
CA MET A 185 2.97 -0.10 1.64
C MET A 185 3.60 -1.48 1.43
N PRO A 186 3.46 -2.09 0.25
CA PRO A 186 4.08 -3.38 -0.03
C PRO A 186 5.59 -3.32 0.22
N ARG A 187 6.15 -4.42 0.74
CA ARG A 187 7.58 -4.52 1.05
C ARG A 187 8.49 -4.10 -0.11
N GLY A 188 8.06 -4.34 -1.34
CA GLY A 188 8.83 -4.11 -2.55
C GLY A 188 9.99 -5.08 -2.70
N SER A 189 10.75 -4.91 -3.78
CA SER A 189 11.90 -5.73 -4.13
C SER A 189 12.80 -5.04 -5.14
N SER A 190 14.01 -5.57 -5.32
CA SER A 190 14.93 -5.12 -6.37
C SER A 190 14.33 -5.22 -7.77
N ARG A 191 13.44 -6.20 -8.01
CA ARG A 191 12.74 -6.38 -9.29
C ARG A 191 11.68 -5.30 -9.53
N GLU A 192 11.01 -4.88 -8.46
CA GLU A 192 9.98 -3.84 -8.53
C GLU A 192 10.57 -2.42 -8.53
N GLY A 193 11.86 -2.28 -8.19
CA GLY A 193 12.57 -1.00 -8.25
C GLY A 193 12.40 -0.13 -6.99
N PHE A 194 11.70 -0.63 -5.98
CA PHE A 194 11.54 0.04 -4.69
C PHE A 194 11.57 -0.95 -3.53
N ILE A 195 11.82 -0.45 -2.32
CA ILE A 195 11.64 -1.17 -1.06
C ILE A 195 10.98 -0.26 -0.02
N ASN A 196 10.19 -0.86 0.88
CA ASN A 196 9.62 -0.21 2.05
C ASN A 196 10.59 -0.35 3.24
N PHE A 197 11.21 0.75 3.67
CA PHE A 197 12.19 0.75 4.76
C PHE A 197 11.55 0.61 6.14
N ASP A 198 10.37 1.18 6.34
CA ASP A 198 9.64 1.14 7.61
C ASP A 198 9.33 -0.31 8.02
N ASN A 199 8.91 -1.12 7.05
CA ASN A 199 8.75 -2.58 7.20
C ASN A 199 10.05 -3.31 7.58
N MET A 200 11.23 -2.76 7.24
CA MET A 200 12.53 -3.33 7.63
C MET A 200 12.96 -2.93 9.04
N GLN A 201 12.50 -1.77 9.54
CA GLN A 201 12.80 -1.28 10.89
C GLN A 201 11.81 -1.79 11.94
N GLY A 202 10.61 -2.19 11.51
CA GLY A 202 9.51 -2.52 12.41
C GLY A 202 8.88 -1.28 13.05
N ASP A 203 9.01 -0.12 12.40
CA ASP A 203 8.16 1.02 12.71
C ASP A 203 6.76 0.82 12.10
N THR A 204 5.83 1.73 12.36
CA THR A 204 4.40 1.55 12.02
C THR A 204 3.86 2.65 11.11
N HIS A 205 4.75 3.40 10.44
CA HIS A 205 4.38 4.53 9.58
C HIS A 205 4.26 4.15 8.11
N ASP A 206 3.99 2.88 7.79
CA ASP A 206 3.96 2.38 6.42
C ASP A 206 2.57 2.27 5.80
N PHE A 207 1.54 2.87 6.40
CA PHE A 207 0.17 2.81 5.87
C PHE A 207 -0.15 4.02 5.00
N GLY A 208 -0.94 3.79 3.95
CA GLY A 208 -1.46 4.88 3.17
C GLY A 208 -2.53 4.49 2.19
N THR A 209 -2.85 5.43 1.31
CA THR A 209 -3.83 5.19 0.26
C THR A 209 -3.25 4.28 -0.82
N SER A 210 -4.08 3.43 -1.43
CA SER A 210 -3.72 2.70 -2.65
C SER A 210 -3.22 3.62 -3.76
N TRP A 211 -3.69 4.88 -3.77
CA TRP A 211 -3.23 5.90 -4.71
C TRP A 211 -1.74 6.20 -4.54
N MET A 212 -1.26 6.41 -3.32
CA MET A 212 0.17 6.62 -3.05
C MET A 212 1.00 5.38 -3.41
N VAL A 213 0.52 4.18 -3.05
CA VAL A 213 1.19 2.92 -3.40
C VAL A 213 1.38 2.80 -4.93
N GLU A 214 0.33 3.07 -5.70
CA GLU A 214 0.39 3.05 -7.17
C GLU A 214 1.35 4.11 -7.74
N VAL A 215 1.44 5.30 -7.13
CA VAL A 215 2.44 6.31 -7.51
C VAL A 215 3.85 5.78 -7.31
N ILE A 216 4.15 5.17 -6.16
CA ILE A 216 5.50 4.65 -5.86
C ILE A 216 5.86 3.51 -6.80
N GLN A 217 4.96 2.53 -7.00
CA GLN A 217 5.20 1.40 -7.89
C GLN A 217 5.46 1.85 -9.34
N GLU A 218 4.66 2.78 -9.87
CA GLU A 218 4.86 3.28 -11.23
C GLU A 218 6.13 4.13 -11.34
N SER A 219 6.43 4.93 -10.32
CA SER A 219 7.69 5.71 -10.25
C SER A 219 8.91 4.78 -10.25
N ALA A 220 8.87 3.70 -9.48
CA ALA A 220 9.94 2.70 -9.40
C ALA A 220 10.16 1.99 -10.74
N ARG A 221 9.08 1.64 -11.43
CA ARG A 221 9.14 1.07 -12.80
C ARG A 221 9.78 2.06 -13.78
N ILE A 222 9.38 3.33 -13.75
CA ILE A 222 9.92 4.38 -14.63
C ILE A 222 11.39 4.65 -14.31
N TYR A 223 11.75 4.78 -13.04
CA TYR A 223 13.12 5.01 -12.60
C TYR A 223 14.05 3.86 -12.98
N THR A 224 13.60 2.62 -12.78
CA THR A 224 14.36 1.42 -13.15
C THR A 224 14.66 1.41 -14.64
N THR A 225 13.64 1.61 -15.46
CA THR A 225 13.77 1.56 -16.93
C THR A 225 14.56 2.73 -17.51
N SER A 226 14.41 3.94 -16.95
CA SER A 226 15.03 5.15 -17.50
C SER A 226 16.40 5.50 -16.92
N HIS A 227 16.78 4.90 -15.78
CA HIS A 227 18.04 5.22 -15.11
C HIS A 227 18.78 3.99 -14.57
N ARG A 228 18.18 3.17 -13.69
CA ARG A 228 18.92 2.09 -13.03
C ARG A 228 19.46 1.03 -13.97
N ASN A 229 18.74 0.70 -15.04
CA ASN A 229 19.22 -0.30 -16.01
C ASN A 229 20.57 0.09 -16.64
N SER A 230 20.83 1.40 -16.80
CA SER A 230 22.11 1.93 -17.29
C SER A 230 23.08 2.31 -16.16
N ASN A 231 22.61 2.33 -14.91
CA ASN A 231 23.36 2.69 -13.71
C ASN A 231 23.07 1.64 -12.61
N PRO A 232 23.54 0.39 -12.77
CA PRO A 232 23.13 -0.73 -11.90
C PRO A 232 23.52 -0.55 -10.42
N ASN A 233 24.51 0.31 -10.15
CA ASN A 233 24.96 0.65 -8.80
C ASN A 233 24.11 1.74 -8.13
N SER A 234 23.17 2.39 -8.83
CA SER A 234 22.27 3.36 -8.20
C SER A 234 21.29 2.65 -7.28
N ALA A 235 20.95 3.29 -6.16
CA ALA A 235 20.01 2.74 -5.18
C ALA A 235 18.61 2.53 -5.77
N LEU A 236 17.78 1.74 -5.09
CA LEU A 236 16.34 1.64 -5.37
C LEU A 236 15.63 2.91 -4.87
N ILE A 237 14.37 3.12 -5.27
CA ILE A 237 13.50 4.04 -4.51
C ILE A 237 13.27 3.40 -3.14
N VAL A 238 13.51 4.13 -2.07
CA VAL A 238 13.31 3.63 -0.71
C VAL A 238 12.30 4.51 -0.01
N THR A 239 11.11 3.98 0.24
CA THR A 239 10.10 4.70 1.02
C THR A 239 10.45 4.60 2.50
N ASN A 240 10.20 5.68 3.21
CA ASN A 240 10.15 5.77 4.67
C ASN A 240 8.70 6.11 5.04
N ASN A 241 8.49 6.88 6.11
CA ASN A 241 7.19 7.34 6.57
C ASN A 241 6.18 7.64 5.45
N LEU A 242 5.05 6.96 5.57
CA LEU A 242 3.71 7.36 5.16
C LEU A 242 2.93 7.65 6.45
N SER A 243 1.73 7.10 6.62
CA SER A 243 0.88 7.26 7.79
C SER A 243 0.96 6.08 8.75
N VAL A 244 0.52 6.29 9.99
CA VAL A 244 0.23 5.21 10.94
C VAL A 244 -0.98 4.38 10.52
N ALA A 245 -1.09 3.15 11.03
CA ALA A 245 -2.12 2.16 10.64
C ALA A 245 -3.58 2.63 10.65
N ARG A 246 -3.93 3.67 11.41
CA ARG A 246 -5.30 4.21 11.50
C ARG A 246 -5.42 5.67 11.05
N GLY A 247 -4.39 6.22 10.41
CA GLY A 247 -4.33 7.63 10.08
C GLY A 247 -4.32 8.53 11.31
N GLY A 248 -4.58 9.82 11.07
CA GLY A 248 -4.69 10.84 12.13
C GLY A 248 -3.35 11.38 12.60
N ASP A 249 -3.40 12.16 13.69
CA ASP A 249 -2.28 12.96 14.18
C ASP A 249 -0.98 12.15 14.31
N THR A 250 0.04 12.65 13.64
CA THR A 250 1.42 12.17 13.71
C THR A 250 2.27 13.35 14.17
N PRO A 251 2.44 13.57 15.49
CA PRO A 251 2.97 14.84 16.03
C PRO A 251 4.36 15.24 15.52
N ILE A 252 5.14 14.28 15.03
CA ILE A 252 6.48 14.49 14.45
C ILE A 252 6.45 14.74 12.93
N HIS A 253 5.31 14.52 12.26
CA HIS A 253 5.14 14.43 10.82
C HIS A 253 3.78 14.98 10.34
N ALA A 254 3.48 16.25 10.60
CA ALA A 254 2.14 16.87 10.45
C ALA A 254 1.39 16.74 9.11
N THR A 255 2.01 16.23 8.04
CA THR A 255 1.35 15.95 6.74
C THR A 255 1.02 14.48 6.52
N HIS A 256 1.50 13.58 7.38
CA HIS A 256 1.43 12.14 7.19
C HIS A 256 0.18 11.49 7.82
N GLU A 257 -0.90 12.23 8.02
CA GLU A 257 -2.09 11.69 8.72
C GLU A 257 -3.04 10.90 7.81
N THR A 258 -2.95 11.12 6.49
CA THR A 258 -3.99 10.72 5.53
C THR A 258 -3.49 9.76 4.46
N GLY A 259 -2.22 9.31 4.53
CA GLY A 259 -1.69 8.39 3.53
C GLY A 259 -1.62 8.96 2.10
N LEU A 260 -1.68 10.28 1.98
CA LEU A 260 -1.43 11.04 0.75
C LEU A 260 0.01 11.58 0.65
N SER A 261 0.80 11.34 1.70
CA SER A 261 2.18 11.75 1.84
C SER A 261 3.11 10.53 1.94
N CYS A 262 4.33 10.66 1.43
CA CYS A 262 5.35 9.62 1.49
C CYS A 262 6.75 10.24 1.45
N ASP A 263 7.64 9.80 2.34
CA ASP A 263 9.03 10.21 2.38
C ASP A 263 9.91 9.23 1.59
N ILE A 264 10.85 9.74 0.81
CA ILE A 264 11.86 8.97 0.08
C ILE A 264 13.24 9.24 0.66
N LEU A 265 13.94 8.18 1.08
CA LEU A 265 15.31 8.29 1.58
C LEU A 265 16.30 8.65 0.45
N LEU A 266 17.35 9.38 0.83
CA LEU A 266 18.38 9.79 -0.13
C LEU A 266 19.19 8.58 -0.63
N PRO A 267 19.44 8.48 -1.94
CA PRO A 267 20.31 7.48 -2.51
C PRO A 267 21.79 7.82 -2.26
N LYS A 268 22.60 6.78 -2.04
CA LYS A 268 24.06 6.89 -1.98
C LYS A 268 24.72 6.37 -3.24
N LYS A 269 25.89 6.89 -3.58
CA LYS A 269 26.68 6.54 -4.77
C LYS A 269 27.11 5.06 -4.84
N ASN A 270 27.09 4.36 -3.70
CA ASN A 270 27.41 2.94 -3.60
C ASN A 270 26.16 2.03 -3.70
N GLY A 271 24.98 2.57 -4.01
CA GLY A 271 23.73 1.82 -4.14
C GLY A 271 22.97 1.58 -2.83
N THR A 272 23.51 2.04 -1.70
CA THR A 272 22.79 2.08 -0.42
C THR A 272 22.01 3.39 -0.28
N PHE A 273 21.35 3.62 0.86
CA PHE A 273 20.40 4.71 1.05
C PHE A 273 20.37 5.19 2.50
N GLY A 274 19.80 6.36 2.75
CA GLY A 274 19.49 6.87 4.09
C GLY A 274 20.71 7.27 4.95
N GLY A 275 20.45 7.84 6.12
CA GLY A 275 21.49 8.23 7.09
C GLY A 275 22.43 9.35 6.60
N ILE A 276 22.00 10.13 5.61
CA ILE A 276 22.79 11.18 4.95
C ILE A 276 21.93 12.42 4.69
N THR A 277 22.58 13.52 4.33
CA THR A 277 21.91 14.71 3.80
C THR A 277 22.32 14.95 2.35
N PHE A 278 21.62 15.83 1.64
CA PHE A 278 21.98 16.22 0.28
C PHE A 278 23.38 16.88 0.18
N ARG A 279 23.97 17.27 1.32
CA ARG A 279 25.31 17.85 1.42
C ARG A 279 26.40 16.78 1.59
N SER A 280 26.03 15.54 1.89
CA SER A 280 26.98 14.46 2.10
C SER A 280 27.72 14.11 0.82
N ILE A 281 29.02 13.81 0.91
CA ILE A 281 29.84 13.45 -0.27
C ILE A 281 29.39 12.14 -0.94
N GLU A 282 28.76 11.26 -0.16
CA GLU A 282 28.23 9.97 -0.62
C GLU A 282 26.85 10.07 -1.29
N TYR A 283 26.17 11.22 -1.22
CA TYR A 283 24.86 11.45 -1.84
C TYR A 283 24.93 11.32 -3.37
N ASP A 284 24.04 10.50 -3.94
CA ASP A 284 23.89 10.33 -5.38
C ASP A 284 22.81 11.28 -5.92
N GLN A 285 23.19 12.53 -6.18
CA GLN A 285 22.28 13.54 -6.74
C GLN A 285 21.71 13.12 -8.10
N ALA A 286 22.46 12.38 -8.92
CA ALA A 286 22.00 11.96 -10.24
C ALA A 286 20.89 10.90 -10.13
N ALA A 287 21.05 9.94 -9.21
CA ALA A 287 19.99 8.99 -8.88
C ALA A 287 18.75 9.72 -8.31
N MET A 288 18.95 10.65 -7.37
CA MET A 288 17.84 11.38 -6.75
C MET A 288 17.08 12.23 -7.78
N GLU A 289 17.79 12.92 -8.67
CA GLU A 289 17.18 13.63 -9.80
C GLU A 289 16.32 12.70 -10.66
N ALA A 290 16.83 11.52 -11.00
CA ALA A 290 16.12 10.55 -11.81
C ALA A 290 14.89 9.97 -11.09
N MET A 291 14.96 9.75 -9.78
CA MET A 291 13.81 9.36 -8.95
C MET A 291 12.73 10.45 -8.97
N LEU A 292 13.09 11.71 -8.71
CA LEU A 292 12.14 12.83 -8.73
C LEU A 292 11.49 13.04 -10.11
N ARG A 293 12.26 12.84 -11.18
CA ARG A 293 11.73 12.86 -12.55
C ARG A 293 10.75 11.71 -12.80
N ALA A 294 11.03 10.51 -12.29
CA ALA A 294 10.12 9.38 -12.39
C ALA A 294 8.81 9.62 -11.63
N ILE A 295 8.89 10.17 -10.41
CA ILE A 295 7.73 10.57 -9.59
C ILE A 295 6.85 11.61 -10.28
N ARG A 296 7.46 12.57 -11.00
CA ARG A 296 6.70 13.54 -11.79
C ARG A 296 6.15 12.98 -13.11
N LYS A 297 6.75 11.91 -13.63
CA LYS A 297 6.41 11.31 -14.92
C LYS A 297 5.33 10.22 -14.83
N GLN A 298 5.17 9.56 -13.68
CA GLN A 298 4.09 8.59 -13.50
C GLN A 298 2.72 9.24 -13.79
N ASN A 299 1.78 8.45 -14.29
CA ASN A 299 0.47 8.91 -14.76
C ASN A 299 -0.70 8.35 -13.93
N LYS A 300 -0.42 7.79 -12.75
CA LYS A 300 -1.43 7.20 -11.87
C LYS A 300 -2.22 8.29 -11.16
N TYR A 301 -1.51 9.19 -10.47
CA TYR A 301 -2.11 10.28 -9.72
C TYR A 301 -1.28 11.56 -9.84
N ARG A 302 -1.95 12.70 -9.73
CA ARG A 302 -1.27 13.99 -9.84
C ARG A 302 -0.43 14.25 -8.60
N ILE A 303 0.86 14.55 -8.79
CA ILE A 303 1.72 15.07 -7.73
C ILE A 303 1.26 16.48 -7.37
N ASN A 304 0.99 16.71 -6.08
CA ASN A 304 0.67 18.02 -5.54
C ASN A 304 1.96 18.84 -5.40
N ARG A 305 2.91 18.32 -4.62
CA ARG A 305 4.17 18.97 -4.28
C ARG A 305 5.20 17.93 -3.87
N ILE A 306 6.46 18.33 -3.98
CA ILE A 306 7.61 17.56 -3.50
C ILE A 306 8.48 18.54 -2.73
N PHE A 307 8.77 18.25 -1.46
CA PHE A 307 9.70 19.03 -0.65
C PHE A 307 11.04 18.33 -0.53
N PHE A 308 12.10 19.04 -0.88
CA PHE A 308 13.47 18.57 -0.75
C PHE A 308 14.45 19.74 -0.89
N ASN A 309 15.43 19.84 0.00
CA ASN A 309 16.26 21.04 0.13
C ASN A 309 17.48 21.11 -0.81
N ASP A 310 17.69 20.11 -1.67
CA ASP A 310 18.74 20.15 -2.70
C ASP A 310 18.49 21.28 -3.71
N PHE A 311 19.21 22.39 -3.54
CA PHE A 311 19.07 23.60 -4.37
C PHE A 311 19.26 23.35 -5.86
N SER A 312 20.10 22.39 -6.25
CA SER A 312 20.30 22.05 -7.66
C SER A 312 19.04 21.43 -8.27
N LEU A 313 18.30 20.61 -7.51
CA LEU A 313 17.06 19.98 -7.96
C LEU A 313 15.87 20.94 -7.87
N VAL A 314 15.88 21.86 -6.89
CA VAL A 314 14.93 22.98 -6.80
C VAL A 314 15.06 23.89 -8.02
N ALA A 315 16.29 24.26 -8.41
CA ALA A 315 16.53 25.07 -9.61
C ALA A 315 16.06 24.40 -10.91
N LYS A 316 15.97 23.06 -10.93
CA LYS A 316 15.40 22.27 -12.04
C LYS A 316 13.87 22.15 -11.99
N GLY A 317 13.22 22.74 -10.99
CA GLY A 317 11.76 22.66 -10.78
C GLY A 317 11.27 21.27 -10.35
N LEU A 318 12.15 20.42 -9.82
CA LEU A 318 11.80 19.05 -9.44
C LEU A 318 11.22 18.97 -8.02
N CYS A 319 11.59 19.88 -7.13
CA CYS A 319 11.12 19.97 -5.76
C CYS A 319 11.08 21.43 -5.29
N GLN A 320 10.55 21.64 -4.09
CA GLN A 320 10.48 22.92 -3.42
C GLN A 320 11.31 22.84 -2.13
N ASN A 321 12.06 23.91 -1.85
CA ASN A 321 12.75 24.07 -0.58
C ASN A 321 11.79 24.77 0.41
N LEU A 322 11.69 24.27 1.64
CA LEU A 322 10.81 24.83 2.67
C LEU A 322 11.52 25.75 3.67
N ASN A 323 12.85 25.87 3.62
CA ASN A 323 13.68 26.56 4.61
C ASN A 323 13.31 26.18 6.06
N ASP A 324 13.02 24.90 6.25
CA ASP A 324 12.45 24.27 7.44
C ASP A 324 13.48 23.96 8.53
N GLY A 325 14.65 24.59 8.50
CA GLY A 325 15.75 24.27 9.42
C GLY A 325 16.46 22.95 9.13
N GLY A 326 16.28 22.37 7.92
CA GLY A 326 16.99 21.17 7.47
C GLY A 326 16.20 19.88 7.66
N VAL A 327 14.89 19.95 7.90
CA VAL A 327 14.03 18.76 8.03
C VAL A 327 14.06 17.95 6.73
N HIS A 328 13.87 18.59 5.58
CA HIS A 328 13.95 17.93 4.27
C HIS A 328 15.38 17.92 3.68
N ASP A 329 16.43 17.86 4.52
CA ASP A 329 17.81 17.68 4.06
C ASP A 329 18.15 16.20 3.80
N ASN A 330 17.45 15.28 4.47
CA ASN A 330 17.75 13.85 4.52
C ASN A 330 16.68 12.93 3.90
N HIS A 331 15.62 13.50 3.35
CA HIS A 331 14.58 12.80 2.58
C HIS A 331 13.88 13.78 1.62
N ALA A 332 13.20 13.25 0.60
CA ALA A 332 12.22 14.02 -0.16
C ALA A 332 10.80 13.62 0.25
N HIS A 333 9.97 14.61 0.56
CA HIS A 333 8.57 14.43 0.92
C HIS A 333 7.67 14.62 -0.30
N ILE A 334 6.77 13.68 -0.55
CA ILE A 334 5.89 13.68 -1.73
C ILE A 334 4.44 13.73 -1.27
N ASP A 335 3.68 14.69 -1.81
CA ASP A 335 2.23 14.73 -1.67
C ASP A 335 1.54 14.48 -3.01
N ILE A 336 0.45 13.72 -2.98
CA ILE A 336 -0.42 13.50 -4.14
C ILE A 336 -1.77 14.18 -3.96
N LEU A 337 -2.48 14.40 -5.07
CA LEU A 337 -3.87 14.84 -5.08
C LEU A 337 -4.80 13.64 -5.30
N PRO A 338 -6.00 13.65 -4.68
CA PRO A 338 -7.03 12.66 -4.98
C PRO A 338 -7.46 12.76 -6.45
N PRO A 339 -7.90 11.63 -7.05
CA PRO A 339 -8.51 11.66 -8.37
C PRO A 339 -9.78 12.53 -8.33
N GLN A 340 -9.93 13.38 -9.34
CA GLN A 340 -11.12 14.20 -9.52
C GLN A 340 -12.27 13.36 -10.10
N PHE A 341 -13.49 13.70 -9.69
CA PHE A 341 -14.73 13.05 -10.12
C PHE A 341 -15.47 13.88 -11.16
#